data_AF-A0A7S1PMR4-F1
#
_entry.id   AF-A0A7S1PMR4-F1
#
_cell.length_a   1.000
_cell.length_b   1.000
_cell.length_c   1.000
_cell.angle_alpha   90.00
_cell.angle_beta   90.00
_cell.angle_gamma   90.00
#
_symmetry.space_group_name_H-M   'P 1'
#
loop_
_entity.id
_entity.type
_entity.pdbx_description
1 polymer ?
#
loop_
_entity_poly.entity_id
_entity_poly.type
_entity_poly.pdbx_seq_one_letter_code
_entity_poly.pdbx_strand_id
1 'polypeptide(L)'
;RVGGYRLFHVDGGHYAEAALHDINSAACALVPGGVVLVDDLHNLGWPGVQEGFHRYMVMEPRARQLVPFLYSGRLFLTTPGYASAYRGKILRAFPKLRTEKLYETDVILAPPHLLSPTVQDFVDLAGADQLQA
;
A
#
# COMPACT_ATOMS: atom_id res chain seq x y z
N ARG A 1 6.47 -16.39 -21.36
CA ARG A 1 6.06 -16.48 -19.93
C ARG A 1 5.57 -15.12 -19.51
N VAL A 2 4.36 -15.01 -18.96
CA VAL A 2 3.91 -13.78 -18.30
C VAL A 2 4.64 -13.72 -16.95
N GLY A 3 5.31 -12.60 -16.63
CA GLY A 3 5.93 -12.39 -15.32
C GLY A 3 4.86 -12.22 -14.23
N GLY A 4 5.21 -12.49 -12.96
CA GLY A 4 4.28 -12.26 -11.86
C GLY A 4 4.00 -10.76 -11.63
N TYR A 5 2.90 -10.46 -10.93
CA TYR A 5 2.42 -9.09 -10.73
C TYR A 5 3.23 -8.38 -9.64
N ARG A 6 3.58 -7.10 -9.90
CA ARG A 6 4.37 -6.27 -8.97
C ARG A 6 3.52 -5.25 -8.20
N LEU A 7 2.34 -4.94 -8.72
CA LEU A 7 1.45 -3.92 -8.16
C LEU A 7 -0.01 -4.36 -8.36
N PHE A 8 -0.80 -4.25 -7.31
CA PHE A 8 -2.26 -4.30 -7.37
C PHE A 8 -2.85 -3.04 -6.72
N HIS A 9 -3.98 -2.61 -7.24
CA HIS A 9 -4.84 -1.59 -6.63
C HIS A 9 -6.22 -2.22 -6.40
N VAL A 10 -6.60 -2.36 -5.13
CA VAL A 10 -7.90 -2.88 -4.70
C VAL A 10 -8.82 -1.69 -4.46
N ASP A 11 -9.69 -1.44 -5.44
CA ASP A 11 -10.60 -0.29 -5.54
C ASP A 11 -11.89 -0.70 -6.27
N GLY A 12 -12.28 -1.97 -6.10
CA GLY A 12 -13.39 -2.58 -6.83
C GLY A 12 -14.71 -2.49 -6.06
N GLY A 13 -15.01 -3.52 -5.27
CA GLY A 13 -16.27 -3.61 -4.52
C GLY A 13 -16.16 -3.01 -3.12
N HIS A 14 -17.16 -2.22 -2.72
CA HIS A 14 -17.22 -1.56 -1.41
C HIS A 14 -17.87 -2.41 -0.30
N TYR A 15 -17.90 -3.74 -0.47
CA TYR A 15 -18.48 -4.69 0.48
C TYR A 15 -17.45 -5.76 0.89
N ALA A 16 -17.67 -6.40 2.03
CA ALA A 16 -16.68 -7.23 2.71
C ALA A 16 -16.17 -8.41 1.88
N GLU A 17 -17.06 -9.11 1.19
CA GLU A 17 -16.74 -10.27 0.37
C GLU A 17 -15.87 -9.90 -0.82
N ALA A 18 -16.14 -8.77 -1.49
CA ALA A 18 -15.32 -8.29 -2.59
C ALA A 18 -13.93 -7.87 -2.12
N ALA A 19 -13.84 -7.04 -1.07
CA ALA A 19 -12.53 -6.61 -0.55
C ALA A 19 -11.67 -7.80 -0.11
N LEU A 20 -12.27 -8.76 0.61
CA LEU A 20 -11.57 -9.98 1.01
C LEU A 20 -11.13 -10.83 -0.19
N HIS A 21 -12.00 -10.98 -1.20
CA HIS A 21 -11.68 -11.72 -2.41
C HIS A 21 -10.53 -11.09 -3.20
N ASP A 22 -10.57 -9.77 -3.38
CA ASP A 22 -9.56 -9.02 -4.13
C ASP A 22 -8.20 -9.05 -3.41
N ILE A 23 -8.18 -8.87 -2.09
CA ILE A 23 -6.94 -8.95 -1.28
C ILE A 23 -6.34 -10.36 -1.37
N ASN A 24 -7.15 -11.43 -1.29
CA ASN A 24 -6.67 -12.80 -1.44
C ASN A 24 -6.13 -13.09 -2.85
N SER A 25 -6.83 -12.61 -3.87
CA SER A 25 -6.42 -12.76 -5.27
C SER A 25 -5.09 -12.05 -5.53
N ALA A 26 -4.93 -10.82 -5.02
CA ALA A 26 -3.68 -10.08 -5.08
C ALA A 26 -2.56 -10.84 -4.34
N ALA A 27 -2.82 -11.33 -3.12
CA ALA A 27 -1.84 -12.07 -2.34
C ALA A 27 -1.29 -13.31 -3.06
N CYS A 28 -2.14 -14.05 -3.77
CA CYS A 28 -1.76 -15.26 -4.52
C CYS A 28 -0.95 -14.96 -5.79
N ALA A 29 -1.19 -13.82 -6.43
CA ALA A 29 -0.61 -13.47 -7.72
C ALA A 29 0.65 -12.59 -7.62
N LEU A 30 0.91 -12.03 -6.43
CA LEU A 30 2.00 -11.09 -6.17
C LEU A 30 3.36 -11.79 -6.16
N VAL A 31 4.36 -11.18 -6.80
CA VAL A 31 5.75 -11.62 -6.62
C VAL A 31 6.29 -11.21 -5.25
N PRO A 32 7.36 -11.84 -4.74
CA PRO A 32 8.07 -11.35 -3.56
C PRO A 32 8.42 -9.85 -3.69
N GLY A 33 8.01 -9.08 -2.69
CA GLY A 33 8.18 -7.62 -2.66
C GLY A 33 7.20 -6.83 -3.53
N GLY A 34 6.24 -7.45 -4.21
CA GLY A 34 5.16 -6.69 -4.83
C GLY A 34 4.36 -5.89 -3.80
N VAL A 35 3.56 -4.94 -4.27
CA VAL A 35 2.79 -4.03 -3.43
C VAL A 35 1.30 -4.12 -3.77
N VAL A 36 0.47 -4.12 -2.74
CA VAL A 36 -0.99 -4.01 -2.88
C VAL A 36 -1.41 -2.71 -2.21
N LEU A 37 -2.15 -1.88 -2.94
CA LEU A 37 -2.82 -0.70 -2.40
C LEU A 37 -4.26 -1.09 -2.14
N VAL A 38 -4.74 -0.86 -0.92
CA VAL A 38 -6.15 -1.02 -0.54
C VAL A 38 -6.73 0.39 -0.43
N ASP A 39 -7.58 0.77 -1.38
CA ASP A 39 -8.31 2.04 -1.34
C ASP A 39 -9.47 1.95 -0.34
N ASP A 40 -9.99 3.10 0.06
CA ASP A 40 -11.21 3.24 0.86
C ASP A 40 -11.24 2.54 2.23
N LEU A 41 -10.11 1.99 2.69
CA LEU A 41 -10.04 1.29 3.97
C LEU A 41 -10.50 2.15 5.15
N HIS A 42 -10.25 3.46 5.15
CA HIS A 42 -10.71 4.34 6.23
C HIS A 42 -11.88 5.25 5.81
N ASN A 43 -12.57 4.90 4.72
CA ASN A 43 -13.75 5.60 4.25
C ASN A 43 -15.01 5.05 4.94
N LEU A 44 -15.66 5.85 5.78
CA LEU A 44 -16.89 5.46 6.47
C LEU A 44 -18.09 5.23 5.53
N GLY A 45 -18.01 5.69 4.27
CA GLY A 45 -18.98 5.32 3.24
C GLY A 45 -18.90 3.85 2.84
N TRP A 46 -17.75 3.20 3.04
CA TRP A 46 -17.44 1.85 2.56
C TRP A 46 -16.92 0.93 3.67
N PRO A 47 -17.68 0.76 4.77
CA PRO A 47 -17.24 -0.02 5.93
C PRO A 47 -16.97 -1.50 5.58
N GLY A 48 -17.57 -2.01 4.50
CA GLY A 48 -17.28 -3.36 4.02
C GLY A 48 -15.79 -3.56 3.65
N VAL A 49 -15.10 -2.51 3.20
CA VAL A 49 -13.66 -2.61 2.90
C VAL A 49 -12.84 -2.86 4.17
N GLN A 50 -13.20 -2.20 5.28
CA GLN A 50 -12.62 -2.46 6.61
C GLN A 50 -12.85 -3.90 7.04
N GLU A 51 -14.09 -4.36 6.96
CA GLU A 51 -14.46 -5.71 7.34
C GLU A 51 -13.69 -6.76 6.54
N GLY A 52 -13.63 -6.63 5.21
CA GLY A 52 -12.88 -7.53 4.34
C GLY A 52 -11.38 -7.56 4.66
N PHE A 53 -10.77 -6.40 4.86
CA PHE A 53 -9.37 -6.30 5.27
C PHE A 53 -9.13 -6.94 6.65
N HIS A 54 -9.98 -6.68 7.64
CA HIS A 54 -9.81 -7.25 8.98
C HIS A 54 -10.01 -8.77 8.98
N ARG A 55 -10.98 -9.29 8.21
CA ARG A 55 -11.13 -10.74 7.97
C ARG A 55 -9.85 -11.34 7.39
N TYR A 56 -9.20 -10.66 6.43
CA TYR A 56 -7.91 -11.10 5.90
C TYR A 56 -6.81 -11.08 6.98
N MET A 57 -6.74 -10.03 7.79
CA MET A 57 -5.70 -9.88 8.80
C MET A 57 -5.79 -10.91 9.93
N VAL A 58 -6.96 -11.47 10.22
CA VAL A 58 -7.13 -12.52 11.25
C VAL A 58 -6.98 -13.94 10.70
N MET A 59 -6.70 -14.11 9.39
CA MET A 59 -6.38 -15.41 8.82
C MET A 59 -5.10 -15.97 9.44
N GLU A 60 -5.03 -17.31 9.49
CA GLU A 60 -3.84 -18.04 9.93
C GLU A 60 -2.57 -17.53 9.23
N PRO A 61 -1.42 -17.37 9.93
CA PRO A 61 -0.21 -16.80 9.37
C PRO A 61 0.29 -17.48 8.08
N ARG A 62 -0.01 -18.77 7.89
CA ARG A 62 0.34 -19.50 6.66
C ARG A 62 -0.49 -19.08 5.44
N ALA A 63 -1.69 -18.57 5.66
CA ALA A 63 -2.59 -18.10 4.60
C ALA A 63 -2.48 -16.58 4.37
N ARG A 64 -2.00 -15.83 5.37
CA ARG A 64 -1.80 -14.37 5.30
C ARG A 64 -0.41 -14.02 4.76
N GLN A 65 -0.33 -13.72 3.47
CA GLN A 65 0.93 -13.43 2.77
C GLN A 65 1.26 -11.93 2.63
N LEU A 66 0.39 -11.05 3.11
CA LEU A 66 0.58 -9.60 3.04
C LEU A 66 0.61 -8.99 4.44
N VAL A 67 1.45 -7.96 4.60
CA VAL A 67 1.56 -7.15 5.81
C VAL A 67 1.54 -5.66 5.48
N PRO A 68 0.87 -4.83 6.28
CA PRO A 68 0.93 -3.37 6.15
C PRO A 68 2.32 -2.79 6.40
N PHE A 69 2.69 -1.76 5.65
CA PHE A 69 3.95 -1.03 5.85
C PHE A 69 3.86 0.49 5.68
N LEU A 70 2.86 1.00 4.98
CA LEU A 70 2.63 2.45 4.78
C LEU A 70 1.13 2.73 4.71
N TYR A 71 0.71 3.85 5.29
CA TYR A 71 -0.57 4.48 5.02
C TYR A 71 -0.35 5.92 4.54
N SER A 72 -0.89 6.26 3.38
CA SER A 72 -0.85 7.61 2.80
C SER A 72 -2.12 7.80 1.97
N GLY A 73 -3.25 8.03 2.65
CA GLY A 73 -4.58 8.02 2.04
C GLY A 73 -5.10 6.61 1.70
N ARG A 74 -4.21 5.72 1.27
CA ARG A 74 -4.45 4.28 1.03
C ARG A 74 -3.56 3.44 1.92
N LEU A 75 -3.98 2.22 2.24
CA LEU A 75 -3.13 1.27 2.94
C LEU A 75 -2.27 0.49 1.93
N PHE A 76 -0.97 0.45 2.18
CA PHE A 76 0.00 -0.28 1.36
C PHE A 76 0.43 -1.54 2.09
N LEU A 77 0.27 -2.67 1.40
CA LEU A 77 0.66 -3.98 1.85
C LEU A 77 1.80 -4.53 0.98
N THR A 78 2.64 -5.37 1.56
CA THR A 78 3.65 -6.14 0.82
C THR A 78 3.88 -7.50 1.48
N THR A 79 4.68 -8.35 0.86
CA THR A 79 5.09 -9.63 1.46
C THR A 79 5.97 -9.41 2.71
N PRO A 80 5.85 -10.24 3.77
CA PRO A 80 6.51 -10.03 5.07
C PRO A 80 8.00 -9.66 5.03
N GLY A 81 8.79 -10.28 4.15
CA GLY A 81 10.24 -10.05 4.04
C GLY A 81 10.66 -8.67 3.52
N TYR A 82 9.74 -7.89 2.96
CA TYR A 82 10.04 -6.61 2.29
C TYR A 82 9.57 -5.38 3.06
N ALA A 83 8.64 -5.54 4.01
CA ALA A 83 8.02 -4.43 4.73
C ALA A 83 9.06 -3.56 5.46
N SER A 84 10.00 -4.19 6.16
CA SER A 84 11.08 -3.48 6.87
C SER A 84 12.00 -2.72 5.93
N ALA A 85 12.37 -3.32 4.79
CA ALA A 85 13.20 -2.69 3.78
C ALA A 85 12.50 -1.47 3.14
N TYR A 86 11.20 -1.57 2.87
CA TYR A 86 10.41 -0.46 2.33
C TYR A 86 10.27 0.67 3.33
N ARG A 87 9.95 0.37 4.60
CA ARG A 87 9.94 1.40 5.65
C ARG A 87 11.29 2.10 5.77
N GLY A 88 12.40 1.35 5.78
CA GLY A 88 13.74 1.93 5.85
C GLY A 88 14.05 2.89 4.68
N LYS A 89 13.66 2.53 3.46
CA LYS A 89 13.83 3.41 2.28
C LYS A 89 12.96 4.68 2.37
N ILE A 90 11.70 4.53 2.78
CA ILE A 90 10.77 5.67 2.93
C ILE A 90 11.27 6.62 4.02
N LEU A 91 11.65 6.11 5.19
CA LEU A 91 12.16 6.95 6.29
C LEU A 91 13.47 7.66 5.92
N ARG A 92 14.32 7.04 5.08
CA ARG A 92 15.53 7.69 4.56
C ARG A 92 15.18 8.83 3.60
N ALA A 93 14.19 8.64 2.73
CA ALA A 93 13.73 9.67 1.80
C ALA A 93 12.95 10.79 2.50
N PHE A 94 12.22 10.46 3.57
CA PHE A 94 11.38 11.38 4.33
C PHE A 94 11.69 11.30 5.84
N PRO A 95 12.80 11.92 6.30
CA PRO A 95 13.29 11.79 7.68
C PRO A 95 12.37 12.34 8.77
N LYS A 96 11.28 13.04 8.41
CA LYS A 96 10.26 13.53 9.35
C LYS A 96 9.18 12.49 9.66
N LEU A 97 9.02 11.47 8.80
CA LEU A 97 8.05 10.41 9.01
C LEU A 97 8.50 9.46 10.13
N ARG A 98 7.54 8.77 10.73
CA ARG A 98 7.76 7.79 11.80
C ARG A 98 6.87 6.58 11.56
N THR A 99 7.21 5.48 12.23
CA THR A 99 6.40 4.27 12.27
C THR A 99 5.53 4.27 13.50
N GLU A 100 4.28 3.89 13.33
CA GLU A 100 3.32 3.63 14.40
C GLU A 100 2.92 2.15 14.39
N LYS A 101 2.46 1.64 15.53
CA LYS A 101 1.85 0.31 15.60
C LYS A 101 0.40 0.39 15.13
N LEU A 102 0.12 -0.25 14.00
CA LEU A 102 -1.23 -0.48 13.50
C LEU A 102 -1.38 -1.94 13.11
N TYR A 103 -2.49 -2.56 13.49
CA TYR A 103 -2.78 -3.97 13.20
C TYR A 103 -1.64 -4.90 13.68
N GLU A 104 -1.03 -4.59 14.82
CA GLU A 104 0.15 -5.29 15.38
C GLU A 104 1.42 -5.25 14.51
N THR A 105 1.45 -4.46 13.43
CA THR A 105 2.63 -4.25 12.59
C THR A 105 3.10 -2.79 12.62
N ASP A 106 4.37 -2.58 12.27
CA ASP A 106 4.91 -1.23 12.10
C ASP A 106 4.46 -0.66 10.74
N VAL A 107 3.75 0.46 10.77
CA VAL A 107 3.23 1.16 9.60
C VAL A 107 3.68 2.60 9.64
N ILE A 108 4.21 3.09 8.51
CA ILE A 108 4.47 4.53 8.39
C ILE A 108 3.14 5.24 8.17
N LEU A 109 2.84 6.23 9.01
CA LEU A 109 1.72 7.13 8.79
C LEU A 109 2.23 8.38 8.08
N ALA A 110 1.76 8.57 6.86
CA ALA A 110 2.09 9.68 6.01
C ALA A 110 0.85 10.51 5.67
N PRO A 111 1.01 11.83 5.45
CA PRO A 111 -0.05 12.63 4.89
C PRO A 111 -0.53 12.04 3.55
N PRO A 112 -1.82 12.14 3.20
CA PRO A 112 -2.34 11.61 1.94
C PRO A 112 -1.66 12.19 0.69
N HIS A 113 -1.17 13.43 0.81
CA HIS A 113 -0.49 14.14 -0.27
C HIS A 113 1.00 13.78 -0.40
N LEU A 114 1.56 12.91 0.46
CA LEU A 114 2.96 12.51 0.36
C LEU A 114 3.28 11.87 -0.99
N LEU A 115 2.33 11.11 -1.54
CA LEU A 115 2.43 10.43 -2.83
C LEU A 115 1.62 11.13 -3.93
N SER A 116 0.99 12.26 -3.61
CA SER A 116 0.30 13.06 -4.61
C SER A 116 1.32 13.96 -5.30
N PRO A 117 1.42 13.92 -6.63
CA PRO A 117 2.24 14.89 -7.33
C PRO A 117 1.72 16.30 -7.02
N THR A 118 2.62 17.15 -6.57
CA THR A 118 2.38 18.58 -6.33
C THR A 118 2.60 19.37 -7.61
N VAL A 119 2.10 20.59 -7.68
CA VAL A 119 2.45 21.52 -8.77
C VAL A 119 3.97 21.67 -8.88
N GLN A 120 4.68 21.67 -7.75
CA GLN A 120 6.14 21.74 -7.73
C GLN A 120 6.78 20.52 -8.41
N ASP A 121 6.28 19.30 -8.17
CA ASP A 121 6.80 18.09 -8.83
C ASP A 121 6.65 18.17 -10.37
N PHE A 122 5.55 18.75 -10.86
CA PHE A 122 5.38 19.00 -12.29
C PHE A 122 6.31 20.09 -12.84
N VAL A 123 6.52 21.16 -12.06
CA VAL A 123 7.46 22.24 -12.42
C VAL A 123 8.89 21.69 -12.48
N ASP A 124 9.29 20.85 -11.52
CA ASP A 124 10.62 20.25 -11.45
C ASP A 124 10.84 19.26 -12.61
N LEU A 125 9.81 18.49 -12.99
CA LEU A 125 9.85 17.62 -14.18
C LEU A 125 9.96 18.42 -15.48
N ALA A 126 9.19 19.51 -15.62
CA ALA A 126 9.23 20.35 -16.81
C ALA A 126 10.53 21.17 -16.94
N GLY A 127 11.16 21.53 -15.81
CA GLY A 127 12.44 22.21 -15.76
C GLY A 127 13.64 21.30 -16.02
N ALA A 128 13.53 19.99 -15.76
CA ALA A 128 14.59 19.02 -16.01
C ALA A 128 14.86 18.79 -17.52
N ASP A 129 13.84 18.96 -18.37
CA ASP A 129 13.97 18.85 -19.83
C ASP A 129 14.70 20.05 -20.47
N GLN A 130 14.84 21.18 -19.76
CA GLN A 130 15.54 22.37 -20.28
C GLN A 130 17.05 22.40 -20.00
N LEU A 131 17.61 21.39 -19.33
CA LEU A 131 19.04 21.28 -19.02
C LEU A 131 19.78 20.22 -19.86
N GLN A 132 19.13 19.64 -20.87
CA GLN A 132 19.74 18.67 -21.80
C GLN A 132 19.78 19.12 -23.28
N ALA A 133 19.64 20.42 -23.56
CA ALA A 133 19.77 20.99 -24.92
C ALA A 133 21.01 21.88 -25.04
#